data_AF-A0A6J7EG03-F1
#
_entry.id   AF-A0A6J7EG03-F1
#
_cell.length_a   1.000
_cell.length_b   1.000
_cell.length_c   1.000
_cell.angle_alpha   90.00
_cell.angle_beta   90.00
_cell.angle_gamma   90.00
#
_symmetry.space_group_name_H-M   'P 1'
#
loop_
_entity.id
_entity.type
_entity.pdbx_description
1 polymer ?
#
loop_
_entity_poly.entity_id
_entity_poly.type
_entity_poly.pdbx_seq_one_letter_code
_entity_poly.pdbx_strand_id
1 'polypeptide(L)'
;MLAGFGFGLAIAAIGEPRRLAKQLFAITEGFLGPLYFVWLGASLDLRALGGHASMIVLGLVLGLGAIAVHGAMRATGQPVGLGILAAAQLGVPVSAVTLGEQSSVLAPGEGPAIVLGALVTIAAAAVISRSAARRPA
;
A
#
# COMPACT_ATOMS: atom_id res chain seq x y z
N MET A 1 -1.56 -3.48 -13.66
CA MET A 1 -2.07 -4.34 -12.57
C MET A 1 -3.14 -5.33 -13.05
N LEU A 2 -4.19 -4.89 -13.75
CA LEU A 2 -5.30 -5.76 -14.18
C LEU A 2 -4.87 -6.98 -15.01
N ALA A 3 -3.98 -6.81 -15.99
CA ALA A 3 -3.48 -7.92 -16.81
C ALA A 3 -2.79 -9.00 -15.96
N GLY A 4 -1.93 -8.60 -15.01
CA GLY A 4 -1.26 -9.53 -14.10
C GLY A 4 -2.23 -10.26 -13.17
N PHE A 5 -3.22 -9.54 -12.63
CA PHE A 5 -4.28 -10.15 -11.81
C PHE A 5 -5.13 -11.15 -12.60
N GLY A 6 -5.59 -10.77 -13.80
CA GLY A 6 -6.39 -11.63 -14.67
C GLY A 6 -5.63 -12.90 -15.10
N PHE A 7 -4.37 -12.75 -15.47
CA PHE A 7 -3.50 -13.90 -15.77
C PHE A 7 -3.28 -14.80 -14.54
N GLY A 8 -3.12 -14.21 -13.36
CA GLY A 8 -3.02 -14.95 -12.09
C GLY A 8 -4.27 -15.77 -11.79
N LEU A 9 -5.47 -15.19 -11.97
CA LEU A 9 -6.73 -15.93 -11.82
C LEU A 9 -6.85 -17.08 -12.83
N ALA A 10 -6.48 -16.85 -14.09
CA ALA A 10 -6.51 -17.87 -15.12
C ALA A 10 -5.57 -19.06 -14.79
N ILE A 11 -4.34 -18.77 -14.33
CA ILE A 11 -3.41 -19.81 -13.88
C ILE A 11 -3.94 -20.54 -12.66
N ALA A 12 -4.45 -19.82 -11.66
CA ALA A 12 -5.00 -20.41 -10.45
C ALA A 12 -6.17 -21.36 -10.75
N ALA A 13 -7.01 -21.02 -11.73
CA ALA A 13 -8.13 -21.86 -12.15
C ALA A 13 -7.70 -23.16 -12.87
N ILE A 14 -6.56 -23.15 -13.57
CA ILE A 14 -6.05 -24.32 -14.33
C ILE A 14 -5.14 -25.21 -13.45
N GLY A 15 -4.63 -24.67 -12.34
CA GLY A 15 -3.72 -25.32 -11.41
C GLY A 15 -2.28 -24.84 -11.59
N GLU A 16 -1.65 -24.38 -10.50
CA GLU A 16 -0.33 -23.77 -10.56
C GLU A 16 0.82 -24.79 -10.70
N PRO A 17 1.68 -24.70 -11.73
CA PRO A 17 2.91 -25.48 -11.77
C PRO A 17 3.86 -25.01 -10.67
N ARG A 18 4.29 -25.91 -9.76
CA ARG A 18 5.24 -25.60 -8.66
C ARG A 18 6.51 -24.87 -9.11
N ARG A 19 6.96 -25.07 -10.36
CA ARG A 19 8.11 -24.38 -10.94
C ARG A 19 7.80 -22.92 -11.26
N LEU A 20 6.64 -22.66 -11.86
CA LEU A 20 6.19 -21.32 -12.23
C LEU A 20 5.97 -20.46 -10.99
N ALA A 21 5.33 -21.00 -9.95
CA ALA A 21 5.13 -20.29 -8.69
C ALA A 21 6.46 -19.84 -8.06
N LYS A 22 7.47 -20.72 -8.02
CA LYS A 22 8.82 -20.41 -7.50
C LYS A 22 9.55 -19.38 -8.36
N GLN A 23 9.47 -19.50 -9.68
CA GLN A 23 10.10 -18.55 -10.60
C GLN A 23 9.45 -17.18 -10.52
N LEU A 24 8.12 -17.13 -10.46
CA LEU A 24 7.36 -15.90 -10.32
C LEU A 24 7.69 -15.23 -9.00
N PHE A 25 7.70 -15.99 -7.89
CA PHE A 25 8.12 -15.48 -6.58
C PHE A 25 9.54 -14.91 -6.59
N ALA A 26 10.51 -15.61 -7.22
CA ALA A 26 11.88 -15.13 -7.31
C ALA A 26 11.99 -13.81 -8.10
N ILE A 27 11.20 -13.65 -9.16
CA ILE A 27 11.20 -12.41 -9.95
C ILE A 27 10.45 -11.30 -9.20
N THR A 28 9.27 -11.57 -8.65
CA THR A 28 8.43 -10.55 -8.00
C THR A 28 9.04 -10.11 -6.68
N GLU A 29 9.37 -11.02 -5.78
CA GLU A 29 9.88 -10.69 -4.45
C GLU A 29 11.40 -10.53 -4.43
N GLY A 30 12.11 -11.32 -5.24
CA GLY A 30 13.58 -11.30 -5.26
C GLY A 30 14.19 -10.18 -6.11
N PHE A 31 13.46 -9.62 -7.07
CA PHE A 31 13.98 -8.58 -7.97
C PHE A 31 13.08 -7.36 -8.09
N LEU A 32 11.83 -7.54 -8.55
CA LEU A 32 10.93 -6.41 -8.84
C LEU A 32 10.48 -5.65 -7.59
N GLY A 33 10.22 -6.35 -6.48
CA GLY A 33 9.85 -5.75 -5.20
C GLY A 33 10.94 -4.81 -4.68
N PRO A 34 12.19 -5.28 -4.47
CA PRO A 34 13.30 -4.42 -4.08
C PRO A 34 13.52 -3.24 -5.04
N LEU A 35 13.48 -3.48 -6.35
CA LEU A 35 13.62 -2.43 -7.36
C LEU A 35 12.51 -1.38 -7.24
N TYR A 36 11.26 -1.80 -7.06
CA TYR A 36 10.12 -0.92 -6.88
C TYR A 36 10.26 -0.03 -5.64
N PHE A 37 10.69 -0.58 -4.51
CA PHE A 37 10.86 0.22 -3.28
C PHE A 37 12.02 1.21 -3.38
N VAL A 38 13.14 0.84 -4.03
CA VAL A 38 14.25 1.76 -4.31
C VAL A 38 13.80 2.88 -5.23
N TRP A 39 13.12 2.55 -6.33
CA TRP A 39 12.57 3.53 -7.27
C TRP A 39 11.60 4.48 -6.59
N LEU A 40 10.67 3.94 -5.80
CA LEU A 40 9.69 4.72 -5.05
C LEU A 40 10.40 5.70 -4.13
N GLY A 41 11.34 5.21 -3.31
CA GLY A 41 12.12 6.06 -2.40
C GLY A 41 12.87 7.18 -3.14
N ALA A 42 13.46 6.89 -4.30
CA ALA A 42 14.17 7.86 -5.11
C ALA A 42 13.25 8.90 -5.80
N SER A 43 11.99 8.54 -6.07
CA SER A 43 11.02 9.39 -6.76
C SER A 43 10.25 10.33 -5.82
N LEU A 44 10.34 10.14 -4.51
CA LEU A 44 9.59 10.94 -3.53
C LEU A 44 10.27 12.28 -3.24
N ASP A 45 9.58 13.37 -3.57
CA ASP A 45 9.98 14.70 -3.12
C ASP A 45 9.48 15.00 -1.70
N LEU A 46 10.29 14.63 -0.71
CA LEU A 46 10.00 14.93 0.70
C LEU A 46 10.10 16.42 1.04
N ARG A 47 10.80 17.21 0.20
CA ARG A 47 10.93 18.66 0.42
C ARG A 47 9.59 19.36 0.17
N ALA A 48 8.82 18.89 -0.81
CA ALA A 48 7.48 19.39 -1.09
C ALA A 48 6.54 19.27 0.13
N LEU A 49 6.72 18.22 0.95
CA LEU A 49 6.00 18.03 2.22
C LEU A 49 6.38 19.08 3.27
N GLY A 50 7.68 19.36 3.41
CA GLY A 50 8.18 20.37 4.35
C GLY A 50 7.83 21.81 3.95
N GLY A 51 7.70 22.08 2.65
CA GLY A 51 7.28 23.38 2.12
C GLY A 51 5.81 23.70 2.34
N HIS A 52 4.96 22.69 2.56
CA HIS A 52 3.51 22.85 2.71
C HIS A 52 3.01 22.03 3.90
N ALA A 53 2.96 22.63 5.09
CA ALA A 53 2.50 21.96 6.31
C ALA A 53 1.08 21.35 6.16
N SER A 54 0.23 21.94 5.33
CA SER A 54 -1.09 21.40 4.99
C SER A 54 -1.04 20.03 4.28
N MET A 55 0.04 19.73 3.53
CA MET A 55 0.22 18.44 2.86
C MET A 55 0.53 17.31 3.85
N ILE A 56 1.22 17.63 4.95
CA ILE A 56 1.39 16.68 6.06
C ILE A 56 0.03 16.35 6.68
N VAL A 57 -0.79 17.38 6.94
CA VAL A 57 -2.15 17.19 7.47
C VAL A 57 -3.00 16.37 6.51
N LEU A 58 -2.95 16.65 5.21
CA LEU A 58 -3.65 15.87 4.19
C LEU A 58 -3.24 14.40 4.24
N GLY A 59 -1.94 14.10 4.24
CA GLY A 59 -1.45 12.72 4.33
C GLY A 59 -1.90 12.00 5.60
N LEU A 60 -1.85 12.68 6.76
CA LEU A 60 -2.35 12.13 8.02
C LEU A 60 -3.86 11.86 7.96
N VAL A 61 -4.66 12.79 7.43
CA VAL A 61 -6.11 12.62 7.28
C VAL A 61 -6.45 11.47 6.35
N LEU A 62 -5.76 11.34 5.21
CA LEU A 62 -5.95 10.23 4.28
C LEU A 62 -5.60 8.89 4.93
N GLY A 63 -4.45 8.81 5.62
CA GLY A 63 -4.01 7.59 6.30
C GLY A 63 -4.93 7.17 7.44
N LEU A 64 -5.28 8.11 8.33
CA LEU A 64 -6.22 7.85 9.43
C LEU A 64 -7.62 7.54 8.93
N GLY A 65 -8.07 8.22 7.88
CA GLY A 65 -9.34 7.95 7.21
C GLY A 65 -9.36 6.54 6.63
N ALA A 66 -8.30 6.11 5.95
CA ALA A 66 -8.19 4.75 5.43
C ALA A 66 -8.24 3.69 6.54
N ILE A 67 -7.51 3.91 7.65
CA ILE A 67 -7.56 3.05 8.84
C ILE A 67 -8.98 3.00 9.41
N ALA A 68 -9.65 4.14 9.53
CA ALA A 68 -11.01 4.22 10.08
C ALA A 68 -12.01 3.48 9.19
N VAL A 69 -11.97 3.68 7.87
CA VAL A 69 -12.86 3.02 6.90
C VAL A 69 -12.66 1.49 6.94
N HIS A 70 -11.42 1.01 6.92
CA HIS A 70 -11.17 -0.43 7.00
C HIS A 70 -11.50 -1.00 8.39
N GLY A 71 -11.24 -0.24 9.45
CA GLY A 71 -11.63 -0.61 10.82
C GLY A 71 -13.15 -0.68 11.01
N ALA A 72 -13.91 0.13 10.26
CA ALA A 72 -15.37 0.12 10.26
C ALA A 72 -15.96 -1.20 9.74
N MET A 73 -15.16 -2.05 9.05
CA MET A 73 -15.55 -3.43 8.73
C MET A 73 -15.86 -4.27 9.97
N ARG A 74 -15.50 -3.81 11.18
CA ARG A 74 -16.03 -4.38 12.42
C ARG A 74 -17.56 -4.45 12.45
N ALA A 75 -18.25 -3.50 11.81
CA ALA A 75 -19.70 -3.49 11.73
C ALA A 75 -20.27 -4.73 11.01
N THR A 76 -19.46 -5.43 10.21
CA THR A 76 -19.83 -6.69 9.55
C THR A 76 -19.40 -7.94 10.36
N GLY A 77 -18.95 -7.76 11.61
CA GLY A 77 -18.50 -8.84 12.49
C GLY A 77 -17.02 -9.21 12.35
N GLN A 78 -16.27 -8.52 11.49
CA GLN A 78 -14.85 -8.80 11.26
C GLN A 78 -13.97 -8.29 12.41
N PRO A 79 -12.88 -9.00 12.77
CA PRO A 79 -11.90 -8.51 13.72
C PRO A 79 -11.25 -7.20 13.25
N VAL A 80 -11.24 -6.17 14.10
CA VAL A 80 -10.65 -4.85 13.78
C VAL A 80 -9.20 -4.97 13.32
N GLY A 81 -8.43 -5.89 13.92
CA GLY A 81 -7.04 -6.13 13.53
C GLY A 81 -6.89 -6.52 12.06
N LEU A 82 -7.77 -7.38 11.54
CA LEU A 82 -7.78 -7.75 10.12
C LEU A 82 -8.14 -6.57 9.23
N GLY A 83 -9.09 -5.73 9.66
CA GLY A 83 -9.42 -4.48 8.98
C GLY A 83 -8.22 -3.54 8.87
N ILE A 84 -7.51 -3.30 9.99
CA ILE A 84 -6.33 -2.43 9.98
C ILE A 84 -5.21 -3.02 9.10
N LEU A 85 -4.99 -4.34 9.13
CA LEU A 85 -4.03 -4.99 8.24
C LEU A 85 -4.41 -4.82 6.75
N ALA A 86 -5.69 -4.90 6.42
CA ALA A 86 -6.18 -4.68 5.05
C ALA A 86 -5.99 -3.24 4.56
N ALA A 87 -5.93 -2.25 5.47
CA ALA A 87 -5.70 -0.85 5.14
C ALA A 87 -4.26 -0.57 4.64
N ALA A 88 -3.30 -1.46 4.94
CA ALA A 88 -1.90 -1.29 4.54
C ALA A 88 -1.72 -1.52 3.03
N GLN A 89 -2.01 -0.50 2.24
CA GLN A 89 -1.89 -0.52 0.79
C GLN A 89 -0.90 0.53 0.31
N LEU A 90 0.09 0.09 -0.48
CA LEU A 90 1.05 0.99 -1.12
C LEU A 90 0.86 1.07 -2.64
N GLY A 91 0.55 -0.06 -3.29
CA GLY A 91 0.50 -0.16 -4.75
C GLY A 91 -0.57 0.75 -5.39
N VAL A 92 -1.79 0.77 -4.85
CA VAL A 92 -2.88 1.60 -5.39
C VAL A 92 -2.59 3.10 -5.21
N PRO A 93 -2.24 3.60 -4.01
CA PRO A 93 -1.85 5.00 -3.83
C PRO A 93 -0.70 5.44 -4.74
N VAL A 94 0.37 4.64 -4.85
CA VAL A 94 1.51 4.98 -5.73
C VAL A 94 1.08 5.04 -7.19
N SER A 95 0.25 4.10 -7.65
CA SER A 95 -0.28 4.13 -9.02
C SER A 95 -1.14 5.36 -9.28
N ALA A 96 -1.95 5.77 -8.30
CA ALA A 96 -2.75 6.99 -8.38
C ALA A 96 -1.86 8.25 -8.44
N VAL A 97 -0.78 8.30 -7.67
CA VAL A 97 0.21 9.39 -7.73
C VAL A 97 0.88 9.45 -9.09
N THR A 98 1.40 8.32 -9.59
CA THR A 98 2.05 8.26 -10.90
C THR A 98 1.11 8.72 -12.02
N LEU A 99 -0.13 8.23 -12.03
CA LEU A 99 -1.11 8.65 -13.03
C LEU A 99 -1.48 10.13 -12.86
N GLY A 100 -1.60 10.60 -11.62
CA GLY A 100 -1.95 11.97 -11.28
C GLY A 100 -0.88 12.98 -11.72
N GLU A 101 0.40 12.64 -11.54
CA GLU A 101 1.54 13.40 -12.02
C GLU A 101 1.62 13.40 -13.55
N GLN A 102 1.48 12.23 -14.19
CA GLN A 102 1.47 12.11 -15.65
C GLN A 102 0.34 12.91 -16.30
N SER A 103 -0.82 12.98 -15.64
CA SER A 103 -1.99 13.72 -16.11
C SER A 103 -1.98 15.19 -15.66
N SER A 104 -0.97 15.62 -14.89
CA SER A 104 -0.87 16.97 -14.32
C SER A 104 -2.11 17.41 -13.52
N VAL A 105 -2.76 16.47 -12.83
CA VAL A 105 -3.99 16.74 -12.03
C VAL A 105 -3.69 16.94 -10.55
N LEU A 106 -2.47 16.64 -10.10
CA LEU A 106 -2.06 16.82 -8.72
C LEU A 106 -1.45 18.21 -8.50
N ALA A 107 -1.87 18.87 -7.43
CA ALA A 107 -1.21 20.07 -6.94
C ALA A 107 0.17 19.74 -6.34
N PRO A 108 1.09 20.72 -6.27
CA PRO A 108 2.40 20.52 -5.66
C PRO A 108 2.28 19.97 -4.22
N GLY A 109 2.94 18.84 -3.96
CA GLY A 109 2.95 18.19 -2.64
C GLY A 109 1.84 17.16 -2.39
N GLU A 110 0.80 17.07 -3.25
CA GLU A 110 -0.26 16.07 -3.08
C GLU A 110 0.23 14.63 -3.31
N GLY A 111 1.10 14.41 -4.29
CA GLY A 111 1.71 13.10 -4.53
C GLY A 111 2.43 12.55 -3.29
N PRO A 112 3.42 13.28 -2.75
CA PRO A 112 4.07 12.94 -1.49
C PRO A 112 3.11 12.82 -0.29
N ALA A 113 2.04 13.62 -0.21
CA ALA A 113 1.02 13.52 0.84
C ALA A 113 0.22 12.21 0.78
N ILE A 114 -0.17 11.77 -0.42
CA ILE A 114 -0.86 10.49 -0.63
C ILE A 114 0.05 9.32 -0.18
N VAL A 115 1.34 9.38 -0.52
CA VAL A 115 2.31 8.36 -0.08
C VAL A 115 2.52 8.40 1.43
N LEU A 116 2.57 9.58 2.07
CA LEU A 116 2.57 9.68 3.52
C LEU A 116 1.34 8.98 4.14
N GLY A 117 0.15 9.17 3.56
CA GLY A 117 -1.05 8.47 4.00
C GLY A 117 -0.91 6.94 3.94
N ALA A 118 -0.33 6.40 2.86
CA ALA A 118 -0.02 4.98 2.75
C ALA A 118 1.01 4.51 3.80
N LEU A 119 2.02 5.32 4.11
CA LEU A 119 3.00 4.99 5.17
C LEU A 119 2.35 4.95 6.56
N VAL A 120 1.36 5.82 6.83
CA VAL A 120 0.59 5.80 8.08
C VAL A 120 -0.18 4.48 8.22
N THR A 121 -0.80 3.97 7.15
CA THR A 121 -1.52 2.67 7.21
C THR A 121 -0.55 1.49 7.41
N ILE A 122 0.63 1.53 6.78
CA ILE A 122 1.69 0.52 6.99
C ILE A 122 2.19 0.54 8.44
N ALA A 123 2.39 1.73 9.02
CA ALA A 123 2.80 1.87 10.42
C ALA A 123 1.75 1.27 11.38
N ALA A 124 0.45 1.52 11.11
CA ALA A 124 -0.63 0.93 11.89
C ALA A 124 -0.64 -0.60 11.79
N ALA A 125 -0.47 -1.16 10.58
CA ALA A 125 -0.38 -2.60 10.37
C ALA A 125 0.82 -3.24 11.10
N ALA A 126 1.98 -2.57 11.12
CA ALA A 126 3.15 -3.05 11.86
C ALA A 126 2.88 -3.10 13.39
N VAL A 127 2.22 -2.07 13.94
CA VAL A 127 1.83 -2.04 15.36
C VAL A 127 0.84 -3.15 15.70
N ILE A 128 -0.19 -3.35 14.88
CA ILE A 128 -1.20 -4.40 15.09
C ILE A 128 -0.58 -5.80 14.97
N SER A 129 0.27 -6.02 13.98
CA SER A 129 0.98 -7.30 13.78
C SER A 129 1.83 -7.66 15.00
N ARG A 130 2.59 -6.68 15.52
CA ARG A 130 3.41 -6.85 16.72
C ARG A 130 2.57 -7.16 17.96
N SER A 131 1.42 -6.50 18.11
CA SER A 131 0.52 -6.75 19.24
C SER A 131 -0.13 -8.13 19.18
N ALA A 132 -0.50 -8.60 17.97
CA ALA A 132 -1.07 -9.93 17.78
C ALA A 132 -0.07 -11.04 18.11
N ALA A 133 1.19 -10.89 17.67
CA ALA A 133 2.26 -11.86 17.95
C ALA A 133 2.62 -11.97 19.45
N ARG A 134 2.22 -11.00 20.30
CA ARG A 134 2.52 -10.97 21.73
C ARG A 134 1.40 -11.53 22.61
N ARG A 135 0.23 -11.86 22.06
CA ARG A 135 -0.85 -12.47 22.83
C ARG A 135 -0.60 -13.98 22.91
N PRO A 136 -0.36 -14.57 24.10
CA PRO A 136 -0.35 -16.02 24.23
C PRO A 136 -1.73 -16.58 23.87
N ALA A 137 -1.74 -17.74 23.21
CA ALA A 137 -2.94 -18.49 22.86
C ALA A 137 -3.68 -18.99 24.10
#